data_AF-A0AAP5N270-F1
#
_entry.id   AF-A0AAP5N270-F1
#
_cell.length_a   1.000
_cell.length_b   1.000
_cell.length_c   1.000
_cell.angle_alpha   90.00
_cell.angle_beta   90.00
_cell.angle_gamma   90.00
#
_symmetry.space_group_name_H-M   'P 1'
#
loop_
_entity.id
_entity.type
_entity.pdbx_description
1 polymer ?
#
loop_
_entity_poly.entity_id
_entity_poly.type
_entity_poly.pdbx_seq_one_letter_code
_entity_poly.pdbx_strand_id
1 'polypeptide(L)'
;MLKPTAGKERIADLDYIRGFALIGILLVNMPLFSGAEYQTYTGADRVIRLIFDLFVQAKFYTIFSFLFGVGFYLFVSRALVKGYSLNLYKKRITGLLLIGLVHLIFFWKGDILAIYAVSGFLAVPFFRKEPYEIRNWGFVLIGVFLIVFVILPSLMAWTMQPSSGKTDPELMRAFDPEKAEQTIRAFQQLSLWEWVKWRFQYEVLDSFVNQLVVIPNILGLFLLGLYAGKIGLFLQCSFLSSAASPNSNMDGRPFSPFLNCHNSFICGWGTCCPI
;
A
#
# COMPACT_ATOMS: atom_id res chain seq x y z
N MET A 1 -23.23 -14.07 2.04
CA MET A 1 -21.81 -14.49 2.14
C MET A 1 -21.36 -14.97 0.78
N LEU A 2 -20.22 -14.50 0.26
CA LEU A 2 -19.63 -15.10 -0.94
C LEU A 2 -19.16 -16.52 -0.59
N LYS A 3 -19.64 -17.55 -1.31
CA LYS A 3 -19.07 -18.91 -1.19
C LYS A 3 -17.58 -18.87 -1.57
N PRO A 4 -16.70 -19.59 -0.84
CA PRO A 4 -15.29 -19.71 -1.21
C PRO A 4 -15.17 -20.22 -2.65
N THR A 5 -14.28 -19.63 -3.44
CA THR A 5 -14.01 -20.11 -4.80
C THR A 5 -13.38 -21.49 -4.74
N ALA A 6 -13.99 -22.48 -5.41
CA ALA A 6 -13.36 -23.76 -5.69
C ALA A 6 -12.06 -23.51 -6.49
N GLY A 7 -11.01 -24.29 -6.21
CA GLY A 7 -9.60 -24.00 -6.55
C GLY A 7 -9.27 -23.70 -8.03
N LYS A 8 -10.18 -23.88 -8.98
CA LYS A 8 -9.97 -23.61 -10.42
C LYS A 8 -10.16 -22.15 -10.87
N GLU A 9 -10.80 -21.28 -10.09
CA GLU A 9 -10.95 -19.83 -10.41
C GLU A 9 -10.04 -18.89 -9.59
N ARG A 10 -9.07 -19.47 -8.87
CA ARG A 10 -8.18 -18.74 -7.97
C ARG A 10 -6.90 -18.39 -8.73
N ILE A 11 -6.59 -17.09 -8.82
CA ILE A 11 -5.32 -16.62 -9.38
C ILE A 11 -4.25 -16.89 -8.32
N ALA A 12 -3.64 -18.08 -8.37
CA ALA A 12 -2.69 -18.54 -7.37
C ALA A 12 -1.50 -17.58 -7.20
N ASP A 13 -1.00 -17.03 -8.31
CA ASP A 13 0.12 -16.08 -8.34
C ASP A 13 -0.14 -14.86 -7.46
N LEU A 14 -1.36 -14.31 -7.50
CA LEU A 14 -1.70 -13.13 -6.71
C LEU A 14 -1.73 -13.44 -5.22
N ASP A 15 -2.14 -14.64 -4.83
CA ASP A 15 -2.17 -15.04 -3.42
C ASP A 15 -0.76 -15.34 -2.89
N TYR A 16 0.14 -15.89 -3.72
CA TYR A 16 1.57 -16.03 -3.36
C TYR A 16 2.24 -14.66 -3.14
N ILE A 17 2.04 -13.71 -4.06
CA ILE A 17 2.65 -12.38 -3.94
C ILE A 17 2.07 -11.64 -2.71
N ARG A 18 0.78 -11.83 -2.38
CA ARG A 18 0.21 -11.31 -1.13
C ARG A 18 0.84 -11.92 0.12
N GLY A 19 0.99 -13.24 0.16
CA GLY A 19 1.64 -13.93 1.28
C GLY A 19 3.09 -13.47 1.46
N PHE A 20 3.83 -13.33 0.36
CA PHE A 20 5.19 -12.80 0.35
C PHE A 20 5.26 -11.34 0.84
N ALA A 21 4.32 -10.49 0.39
CA ALA A 21 4.24 -9.11 0.83
C ALA A 21 3.96 -9.00 2.34
N LEU A 22 3.16 -9.89 2.93
CA LEU A 22 2.93 -9.93 4.38
C LEU A 22 4.20 -10.23 5.18
N ILE A 23 5.02 -11.18 4.72
CA ILE A 23 6.33 -11.47 5.33
C ILE A 23 7.24 -10.24 5.21
N GLY A 24 7.22 -9.58 4.06
CA GLY A 24 7.93 -8.33 3.82
C GLY A 24 7.55 -7.23 4.81
N ILE A 25 6.25 -7.00 5.01
CA ILE A 25 5.77 -6.01 5.99
C ILE A 25 6.23 -6.35 7.41
N LEU A 26 6.31 -7.63 7.79
CA LEU A 26 6.87 -8.01 9.09
C LEU A 26 8.35 -7.60 9.20
N LEU A 27 9.16 -7.88 8.16
CA LEU A 27 10.58 -7.52 8.13
C LEU A 27 10.78 -6.01 8.23
N VAL A 28 9.96 -5.23 7.53
CA VAL A 28 10.02 -3.76 7.54
C VAL A 28 9.78 -3.16 8.92
N ASN A 29 9.07 -3.86 9.80
CA ASN A 29 8.78 -3.39 11.15
C ASN A 29 9.77 -3.87 12.22
N MET A 30 10.70 -4.75 11.87
CA MET A 30 11.73 -5.23 12.80
C MET A 30 12.61 -4.13 13.39
N PRO A 31 13.02 -3.07 12.66
CA PRO A 31 13.78 -1.98 13.27
C PRO A 31 13.03 -1.25 14.40
N LEU A 32 11.70 -1.13 14.28
CA LEU A 32 10.88 -0.49 15.31
C LEU A 32 10.73 -1.40 16.54
N PHE A 33 10.50 -2.70 16.34
CA PHE A 33 10.39 -3.66 17.45
C PHE A 33 11.70 -3.89 18.20
N SER A 34 12.83 -3.83 17.50
CA SER A 34 14.15 -3.94 18.12
C SER A 34 14.62 -2.65 18.82
N GLY A 35 13.89 -1.54 18.65
CA GLY A 35 14.33 -0.21 19.09
C GLY A 35 15.48 0.36 18.26
N ALA A 36 15.94 -0.34 17.22
CA ALA A 36 16.99 0.10 16.32
C ALA A 36 16.58 1.37 15.55
N GLU A 37 15.28 1.57 15.33
CA GLU A 37 14.75 2.84 14.80
C GLU A 37 15.18 4.06 15.62
N TYR A 38 15.42 3.89 16.93
CA TYR A 38 15.83 4.96 17.82
C TYR A 38 17.35 5.09 18.02
N GLN A 39 18.15 4.36 17.23
CA GLN A 39 19.60 4.40 17.35
C GLN A 39 20.20 5.36 16.31
N THR A 40 21.28 6.04 16.71
CA THR A 40 22.08 6.83 15.77
C THR A 40 23.08 5.91 15.08
N TYR A 41 22.92 5.71 13.78
CA TYR A 41 23.83 4.91 12.98
C TYR A 41 25.03 5.73 12.50
N THR A 42 26.23 5.16 12.63
CA THR A 42 27.48 5.80 12.18
C THR A 42 28.27 4.87 11.25
N GLY A 43 29.14 5.43 10.41
CA GLY A 43 30.00 4.65 9.51
C GLY A 43 29.23 3.67 8.61
N ALA A 44 29.66 2.41 8.61
CA ALA A 44 29.08 1.34 7.79
C ALA A 44 27.60 1.05 8.13
N ASP A 45 27.21 1.20 9.39
CA ASP A 45 25.84 0.89 9.83
C ASP A 45 24.82 1.85 9.21
N ARG A 46 25.21 3.10 8.93
CA ARG A 46 24.36 4.06 8.23
C ARG A 46 24.11 3.64 6.79
N VAL A 47 25.11 3.06 6.11
CA VAL A 47 24.98 2.55 4.75
C VAL A 47 24.09 1.32 4.73
N ILE A 48 24.27 0.41 5.70
CA ILE A 48 23.40 -0.77 5.86
C ILE A 48 21.95 -0.35 6.10
N ARG A 49 21.72 0.63 6.98
CA ARG A 49 20.38 1.18 7.23
C ARG A 49 19.77 1.79 5.98
N LEU A 50 20.54 2.57 5.21
CA LEU A 50 20.06 3.14 3.94
C LEU A 50 19.69 2.05 2.92
N ILE A 51 20.50 0.99 2.80
CA ILE A 51 20.19 -0.14 1.93
C ILE A 51 18.90 -0.82 2.38
N PHE A 52 18.72 -1.03 3.69
CA PHE A 52 17.50 -1.59 4.24
C PHE A 52 16.27 -0.74 3.90
N ASP A 53 16.34 0.57 4.14
CA ASP A 53 15.22 1.48 3.91
C ASP A 53 14.84 1.53 2.41
N LEU A 54 15.82 1.52 1.51
CA LEU A 54 15.59 1.58 0.07
C LEU A 54 15.15 0.25 -0.55
N PHE A 55 15.76 -0.87 -0.14
CA PHE A 55 15.54 -2.16 -0.78
C PHE A 55 14.52 -3.04 -0.06
N VAL A 56 14.32 -2.85 1.24
CA VAL A 56 13.36 -3.61 2.03
C VAL A 56 12.13 -2.74 2.24
N GLN A 57 12.24 -1.66 3.01
CA GLN A 57 11.10 -0.83 3.40
C GLN A 57 10.34 -0.28 2.20
N ALA A 58 11.00 0.48 1.33
CA ALA A 58 10.32 1.11 0.19
C ALA A 58 9.68 0.09 -0.77
N LYS A 59 10.37 -1.02 -1.07
CA LYS A 59 9.85 -2.04 -2.00
C LYS A 59 8.63 -2.76 -1.45
N PHE A 60 8.68 -3.25 -0.21
CA PHE A 60 7.57 -4.01 0.35
C PHE A 60 6.34 -3.15 0.60
N TYR A 61 6.50 -1.90 1.05
CA TYR A 61 5.37 -0.95 1.12
C TYR A 61 4.74 -0.69 -0.25
N THR A 62 5.56 -0.51 -1.28
CA THR A 62 5.10 -0.27 -2.65
C THR A 62 4.32 -1.47 -3.20
N ILE A 63 4.90 -2.67 -3.09
CA ILE A 63 4.28 -3.91 -3.56
C ILE A 63 2.98 -4.17 -2.81
N PHE A 64 2.97 -4.03 -1.48
CA PHE A 64 1.78 -4.27 -0.67
C PHE A 64 0.64 -3.29 -0.99
N SER A 65 0.95 -1.99 -1.10
CA SER A 65 -0.01 -0.95 -1.52
C SER A 65 -0.62 -1.25 -2.89
N PHE A 66 0.24 -1.56 -3.86
CA PHE A 66 -0.18 -1.88 -5.22
C PHE A 66 -1.05 -3.14 -5.26
N LEU A 67 -0.66 -4.20 -4.55
CA LEU A 67 -1.40 -5.46 -4.49
C LEU A 67 -2.76 -5.30 -3.83
N PHE A 68 -2.86 -4.43 -2.83
CA PHE A 68 -4.14 -4.12 -2.22
C PHE A 68 -5.08 -3.47 -3.25
N GLY A 69 -4.57 -2.55 -4.08
CA GLY A 69 -5.32 -1.97 -5.21
C GLY A 69 -5.79 -2.99 -6.25
N VAL A 70 -4.92 -3.92 -6.64
CA VAL A 70 -5.30 -5.05 -7.53
C VAL A 70 -6.37 -5.91 -6.85
N GLY A 71 -6.22 -6.17 -5.55
CA GLY A 71 -7.18 -6.94 -4.76
C GLY A 71 -8.55 -6.28 -4.64
N PHE A 72 -8.58 -4.96 -4.50
CA PHE A 72 -9.79 -4.17 -4.56
C PHE A 72 -10.53 -4.37 -5.89
N TYR A 73 -9.83 -4.20 -7.02
CA TYR A 73 -10.42 -4.41 -8.34
C TYR A 73 -11.02 -5.82 -8.48
N LEU A 74 -10.23 -6.86 -8.18
CA LEU A 74 -10.68 -8.24 -8.34
C LEU A 74 -11.86 -8.58 -7.43
N PHE A 75 -11.86 -8.09 -6.20
CA PHE A 75 -12.96 -8.32 -5.28
C PHE A 75 -14.25 -7.66 -5.79
N VAL A 76 -14.17 -6.39 -6.18
CA VAL A 76 -15.33 -5.64 -6.65
C VAL A 76 -15.86 -6.21 -7.97
N SER A 77 -15.00 -6.47 -8.94
CA SER A 77 -15.40 -7.04 -10.24
C SER A 77 -16.11 -8.39 -10.07
N ARG A 78 -15.58 -9.29 -9.22
CA ARG A 78 -16.22 -10.57 -8.91
C ARG A 78 -17.55 -10.41 -8.18
N ALA A 79 -17.65 -9.43 -7.27
CA ALA A 79 -18.88 -9.14 -6.55
C ALA A 79 -19.97 -8.66 -7.52
N LEU A 80 -19.64 -7.74 -8.43
CA LEU A 80 -20.57 -7.20 -9.43
C LEU A 80 -21.04 -8.27 -10.42
N VAL A 81 -20.14 -9.13 -10.92
CA VAL A 81 -20.51 -10.27 -11.80
C VAL A 81 -21.51 -11.21 -11.12
N LYS A 82 -21.41 -11.38 -9.80
CA LYS A 82 -22.33 -12.19 -9.00
C LYS A 82 -23.58 -11.42 -8.52
N GLY A 83 -23.82 -10.21 -9.03
CA GLY A 83 -24.97 -9.38 -8.69
C GLY A 83 -24.91 -8.68 -7.32
N TYR A 84 -23.75 -8.72 -6.64
CA TYR A 84 -23.58 -8.03 -5.35
C TYR A 84 -23.21 -6.56 -5.55
N SER A 85 -23.65 -5.71 -4.62
CA SER A 85 -23.34 -4.29 -4.63
C SER A 85 -21.97 -3.97 -4.02
N LEU A 86 -21.46 -2.76 -4.31
CA LEU A 86 -20.24 -2.20 -3.70
C LEU A 86 -20.31 -2.12 -2.16
N ASN A 87 -21.50 -2.19 -1.57
CA ASN A 87 -21.68 -2.19 -0.12
C ASN A 87 -21.02 -3.40 0.55
N LEU A 88 -20.86 -4.52 -0.16
CA LEU A 88 -20.16 -5.68 0.39
C LEU A 88 -18.67 -5.36 0.63
N TYR A 89 -18.04 -4.64 -0.29
CA TYR A 89 -16.67 -4.16 -0.11
C TYR A 89 -16.58 -3.15 1.04
N LYS A 90 -17.51 -2.17 1.07
CA LYS A 90 -17.56 -1.18 2.16
C LYS A 90 -17.67 -1.85 3.54
N LYS A 91 -18.52 -2.87 3.70
CA LYS A 91 -18.62 -3.64 4.96
C LYS A 91 -17.31 -4.32 5.33
N ARG A 92 -16.64 -4.95 4.35
CA ARG A 92 -15.34 -5.61 4.56
C ARG A 92 -14.27 -4.63 5.02
N ILE A 93 -14.16 -3.49 4.36
CA ILE A 93 -13.14 -2.49 4.68
C ILE A 93 -13.48 -1.68 5.94
N THR A 94 -14.76 -1.56 6.30
CA THR A 94 -15.19 -1.05 7.61
C THR A 94 -14.68 -1.97 8.72
N GLY A 95 -14.82 -3.29 8.57
CA GLY A 95 -14.26 -4.24 9.53
C GLY A 95 -12.75 -4.11 9.68
N LEU A 96 -12.04 -3.93 8.55
CA LEU A 96 -10.60 -3.68 8.56
C LEU A 96 -10.24 -2.38 9.28
N LEU A 97 -11.01 -1.30 9.06
CA LEU A 97 -10.82 -0.02 9.72
C LEU A 97 -11.01 -0.14 11.24
N LEU A 98 -12.07 -0.81 11.69
CA LEU A 98 -12.34 -0.99 13.12
C LEU A 98 -11.20 -1.77 13.80
N ILE A 99 -10.72 -2.84 13.17
CA ILE A 99 -9.58 -3.60 13.67
C ILE A 99 -8.32 -2.72 13.69
N GLY A 100 -8.07 -1.96 12.63
CA GLY A 100 -6.93 -1.03 12.55
C GLY A 100 -6.97 0.06 13.62
N LEU A 101 -8.14 0.62 13.90
CA LEU A 101 -8.30 1.63 14.97
C LEU A 101 -8.02 1.04 16.34
N VAL A 102 -8.55 -0.15 16.64
CA VAL A 102 -8.24 -0.86 17.89
C VAL A 102 -6.75 -1.16 17.98
N HIS A 103 -6.14 -1.60 16.88
CA HIS A 103 -4.72 -1.89 16.81
C HIS A 103 -3.84 -0.63 17.03
N LEU A 104 -4.15 0.47 16.35
CA LEU A 104 -3.45 1.75 16.47
C LEU A 104 -3.50 2.32 17.90
N ILE A 105 -4.69 2.29 18.49
CA ILE A 105 -4.94 2.88 19.82
C ILE A 105 -4.26 2.05 20.91
N PHE A 106 -4.50 0.74 20.93
CA PHE A 106 -4.12 -0.09 22.09
C PHE A 106 -2.77 -0.78 21.95
N PHE A 107 -2.34 -1.10 20.73
CA PHE A 107 -1.21 -2.00 20.52
C PHE A 107 0.03 -1.25 20.04
N TRP A 108 -0.06 -0.56 18.91
CA TRP A 108 1.16 -0.10 18.23
C TRP A 108 0.93 1.01 17.21
N LYS A 109 1.91 1.93 17.11
CA LYS A 109 1.83 3.12 16.23
C LYS A 109 2.01 2.83 14.74
N GLY A 110 2.67 1.73 14.39
CA GLY A 110 2.92 1.33 13.00
C GLY A 110 1.73 0.63 12.32
N ASP A 111 0.50 0.98 12.68
CA ASP A 111 -0.69 0.34 12.14
C ASP A 111 -0.82 0.58 10.61
N ILE A 112 -0.81 -0.53 9.87
CA ILE A 112 -1.02 -0.53 8.42
C ILE A 112 -2.50 -0.77 8.07
N LEU A 113 -3.33 -1.25 8.99
CA LEU A 113 -4.72 -1.64 8.66
C LEU A 113 -5.61 -0.41 8.47
N ALA A 114 -5.55 0.58 9.36
CA ALA A 114 -6.38 1.77 9.32
C ALA A 114 -6.05 2.61 8.08
N ILE A 115 -4.77 2.87 7.81
CA ILE A 115 -4.36 3.66 6.65
C ILE A 115 -4.80 2.99 5.34
N TYR A 116 -4.68 1.66 5.21
CA TYR A 116 -5.13 0.94 4.02
C TYR A 116 -6.64 0.86 3.93
N ALA A 117 -7.35 0.78 5.06
CA ALA A 117 -8.79 0.83 5.08
C ALA A 117 -9.30 2.19 4.60
N VAL A 118 -8.72 3.29 5.07
CA VAL A 118 -9.02 4.65 4.62
C VAL A 118 -8.69 4.82 3.14
N SER A 119 -7.48 4.45 2.70
CA SER A 119 -7.11 4.50 1.28
C SER A 119 -8.06 3.67 0.41
N GLY A 120 -8.48 2.49 0.87
CA GLY A 120 -9.42 1.66 0.12
C GLY A 120 -10.84 2.20 0.11
N PHE A 121 -11.29 2.97 1.12
CA PHE A 121 -12.53 3.75 1.05
C PHE A 121 -12.41 4.88 0.03
N LEU A 122 -11.30 5.61 0.04
CA LEU A 122 -11.01 6.69 -0.91
C LEU A 122 -10.88 6.18 -2.35
N ALA A 123 -10.49 4.92 -2.55
CA ALA A 123 -10.41 4.28 -3.87
C ALA A 123 -11.79 3.89 -4.46
N VAL A 124 -12.84 3.76 -3.65
CA VAL A 124 -14.19 3.39 -4.11
C VAL A 124 -14.73 4.27 -5.25
N PRO A 125 -14.70 5.62 -5.17
CA PRO A 125 -15.16 6.47 -6.27
C PRO A 125 -14.37 6.28 -7.57
N PHE A 126 -13.10 5.87 -7.50
CA PHE A 126 -12.25 5.64 -8.67
C PHE A 126 -12.58 4.35 -9.42
N PHE A 127 -13.33 3.42 -8.83
CA PHE A 127 -13.66 2.16 -9.50
C PHE A 127 -14.42 2.37 -10.83
N ARG A 128 -15.30 3.38 -10.87
CA ARG A 128 -16.12 3.72 -12.06
C ARG A 128 -15.43 4.70 -13.02
N LYS A 129 -14.25 5.22 -12.66
CA LYS A 129 -13.50 6.19 -13.48
C LYS A 129 -12.78 5.50 -14.63
N GLU A 130 -12.48 6.23 -15.69
CA GLU A 130 -11.76 5.65 -16.83
C GLU A 130 -10.31 5.28 -16.46
N PRO A 131 -9.69 4.26 -17.08
CA PRO A 131 -8.35 3.80 -16.72
C PRO A 131 -7.29 4.92 -16.76
N TYR A 132 -7.39 5.84 -17.72
CA TYR A 132 -6.46 6.96 -17.82
C TYR A 132 -6.62 7.95 -16.66
N GLU A 133 -7.84 8.20 -16.18
CA GLU A 133 -8.08 9.06 -15.01
C GLU A 133 -7.46 8.43 -13.76
N ILE A 134 -7.67 7.13 -13.55
CA ILE A 134 -7.13 6.40 -12.38
C ILE A 134 -5.60 6.48 -12.37
N ARG A 135 -4.96 6.23 -13.53
CA ARG A 135 -3.50 6.30 -13.68
C ARG A 135 -2.99 7.71 -13.40
N ASN A 136 -3.62 8.73 -13.98
CA ASN A 136 -3.18 10.12 -13.81
C ASN A 136 -3.32 10.56 -12.35
N TRP A 137 -4.44 10.25 -11.68
CA TRP A 137 -4.60 10.51 -10.25
C TRP A 137 -3.58 9.75 -9.40
N GLY A 138 -3.26 8.50 -9.75
CA GLY A 138 -2.22 7.72 -9.10
C GLY A 138 -0.86 8.44 -9.10
N PHE A 139 -0.41 8.88 -10.28
CA PHE A 139 0.85 9.61 -10.42
C PHE A 139 0.81 11.01 -9.78
N VAL A 140 -0.31 11.73 -9.89
CA VAL A 140 -0.45 13.06 -9.27
C VAL A 140 -0.33 12.96 -7.76
N LEU A 141 -1.01 12.01 -7.12
CA LEU A 141 -0.97 11.86 -5.66
C LEU A 141 0.45 11.49 -5.16
N ILE A 142 1.13 10.56 -5.84
CA ILE A 142 2.52 10.20 -5.52
C ILE A 142 3.44 11.41 -5.76
N GLY A 143 3.32 12.08 -6.90
CA GLY A 143 4.15 13.22 -7.26
C GLY A 143 3.99 14.38 -6.27
N VAL A 144 2.75 14.74 -5.91
CA VAL A 144 2.46 15.78 -4.91
C VAL A 144 3.04 15.38 -3.56
N PHE A 145 2.87 14.12 -3.12
CA PHE A 145 3.46 13.65 -1.87
C PHE A 145 4.98 13.78 -1.85
N LEU A 146 5.66 13.29 -2.90
CA LEU A 146 7.11 13.38 -3.02
C LEU A 146 7.58 14.83 -3.06
N ILE A 147 6.88 15.72 -3.77
CA ILE A 147 7.23 17.14 -3.82
C ILE A 147 7.07 17.79 -2.44
N VAL A 148 5.91 17.66 -1.82
CA VAL A 148 5.55 18.39 -0.59
C VAL A 148 6.27 17.85 0.64
N PHE A 149 6.41 16.52 0.77
CA PHE A 149 6.90 15.89 1.99
C PHE A 149 8.33 15.35 1.89
N VAL A 150 8.93 15.32 0.69
CA VAL A 150 10.31 14.85 0.50
C VAL A 150 11.18 15.93 -0.14
N ILE A 151 10.85 16.39 -1.34
CA ILE A 151 11.72 17.28 -2.13
C ILE A 151 11.78 18.69 -1.53
N LEU A 152 10.64 19.33 -1.25
CA LEU A 152 10.61 20.68 -0.70
C LEU A 152 11.30 20.77 0.67
N PRO A 153 11.04 19.89 1.65
CA PRO A 153 11.74 19.91 2.94
C PRO A 153 13.24 19.64 2.78
N SER A 154 13.64 18.71 1.90
CA SER A 154 15.06 18.43 1.64
C SER A 154 15.78 19.62 1.00
N LEU A 155 15.10 20.32 0.09
CA LEU A 155 15.62 21.53 -0.54
C LEU A 155 15.75 22.67 0.47
N MET A 156 14.73 22.91 1.30
CA MET A 156 14.79 23.91 2.37
C MET A 156 15.90 23.59 3.37
N ALA A 157 16.04 22.33 3.78
CA ALA A 157 17.11 21.89 4.66
C ALA A 157 18.50 22.09 4.03
N TRP A 158 18.61 21.94 2.70
CA TRP A 158 19.84 22.20 1.96
C TRP A 158 20.16 23.70 1.83
N THR A 159 19.16 24.55 1.59
CA THR A 159 19.37 26.01 1.46
C THR A 159 19.54 26.74 2.79
N MET A 160 18.98 26.21 3.88
CA MET A 160 19.07 26.79 5.22
C MET A 160 20.22 26.20 6.05
N GLN A 161 21.19 25.52 5.42
CA GLN A 161 22.38 25.03 6.13
C GLN A 161 23.11 26.21 6.78
N PRO A 162 23.31 26.20 8.12
CA PRO A 162 23.99 27.29 8.78
C PRO A 162 25.41 27.45 8.22
N SER A 163 25.76 28.68 7.82
CA SER A 163 27.07 29.00 7.22
C SER A 163 28.25 28.80 8.18
N SER A 164 27.97 28.62 9.47
CA SER A 164 28.90 28.12 10.45
C SER A 164 28.68 26.61 10.51
N GLY A 165 29.64 25.77 10.14
CA GLY A 165 29.54 24.29 10.12
C GLY A 165 29.23 23.59 11.45
N LYS A 166 28.66 24.31 12.42
CA LYS A 166 27.92 23.77 13.56
C LYS A 166 26.46 23.66 13.12
N THR A 167 26.08 22.47 12.69
CA THR A 167 24.68 22.08 12.62
C THR A 167 24.07 22.39 13.99
N ASP A 168 23.09 23.28 14.04
CA ASP A 168 22.42 23.61 15.28
C ASP A 168 21.95 22.30 15.93
N PRO A 169 22.38 21.95 17.17
CA PRO A 169 21.97 20.71 17.82
C PRO A 169 20.44 20.57 17.88
N GLU A 170 19.74 21.70 17.82
CA GLU A 170 18.30 21.85 17.81
C GLU A 170 17.65 21.39 16.49
N LEU A 171 18.30 21.55 15.32
CA LEU A 171 17.82 21.02 14.03
C LEU A 171 18.09 19.51 13.87
N MET A 172 19.10 18.98 14.57
CA MET A 172 19.34 17.53 14.67
C MET A 172 18.40 16.83 15.66
N ARG A 173 17.54 17.55 16.40
CA ARG A 173 16.51 16.96 17.28
C ARG A 173 15.33 16.31 16.54
N ALA A 174 15.56 15.73 15.36
CA ALA A 174 14.73 14.61 14.90
C ALA A 174 14.86 13.41 15.87
N PHE A 175 15.96 13.37 16.62
CA PHE A 175 16.13 12.59 17.83
C PHE A 175 16.10 13.52 19.04
N ASP A 176 14.98 13.55 19.75
CA ASP A 176 14.95 14.05 21.11
C ASP A 176 15.39 12.89 22.02
N PRO A 177 16.65 12.88 22.51
CA PRO A 177 17.16 11.77 23.34
C PRO A 177 16.32 11.60 24.61
N GLU A 178 15.67 12.66 25.08
CA GLU A 178 14.76 12.62 26.22
C GLU A 178 13.48 11.85 25.87
N LYS A 179 12.89 12.08 24.69
CA LYS A 179 11.76 11.27 24.20
C LYS A 179 12.15 9.82 23.93
N ALA A 180 13.35 9.56 23.41
CA ALA A 180 13.83 8.20 23.17
C ALA A 180 13.99 7.44 24.50
N GLU A 181 14.60 8.06 25.52
CA GLU A 181 14.76 7.48 26.85
C GLU A 181 13.40 7.30 27.56
N GLN A 182 12.50 8.28 27.46
CA GLN A 182 11.13 8.18 27.97
C GLN A 182 10.35 7.04 27.29
N THR A 183 10.51 6.87 25.97
CA THR A 183 9.86 5.79 25.21
C THR A 183 10.39 4.42 25.62
N ILE A 184 11.71 4.28 25.80
CA ILE A 184 12.33 3.02 26.24
C ILE A 184 11.87 2.66 27.67
N ARG A 185 11.86 3.63 28.59
CA ARG A 185 11.33 3.43 29.95
C ARG A 185 9.85 3.07 29.92
N ALA A 186 9.08 3.71 29.04
CA ALA A 186 7.67 3.43 28.86
C ALA A 186 7.41 1.97 28.46
N PHE A 187 8.20 1.43 27.52
CA PHE A 187 8.09 0.04 27.08
C PHE A 187 8.49 -0.99 28.15
N GLN A 188 9.42 -0.65 29.05
CA GLN A 188 10.00 -1.62 29.98
C GLN A 188 9.36 -1.61 31.38
N GLN A 189 8.80 -0.47 31.82
CA GLN A 189 8.48 -0.26 33.23
C GLN A 189 7.02 0.14 33.51
N LEU A 190 6.22 0.49 32.50
CA LEU A 190 4.84 0.94 32.72
C LEU A 190 3.86 -0.22 32.92
N SER A 191 2.89 -0.02 33.80
CA SER A 191 1.70 -0.87 33.85
C SER A 191 0.84 -0.68 32.60
N LEU A 192 -0.03 -1.65 32.28
CA LEU A 192 -0.89 -1.61 31.08
C LEU A 192 -1.72 -0.32 30.97
N TRP A 193 -2.18 0.24 32.09
CA TRP A 193 -2.98 1.47 32.09
C TRP A 193 -2.19 2.75 31.97
N GLU A 194 -0.97 2.78 32.51
CA GLU A 194 -0.07 3.92 32.28
C GLU A 194 0.44 3.91 30.84
N TRP A 195 0.69 2.73 30.28
CA TRP A 195 1.04 2.55 28.87
C TRP A 195 -0.03 3.10 27.93
N VAL A 196 -1.30 2.71 28.11
CA VAL A 196 -2.40 3.19 27.26
C VAL A 196 -2.58 4.70 27.40
N LYS A 197 -2.50 5.26 28.61
CA LYS A 197 -2.57 6.72 28.81
C LYS A 197 -1.44 7.46 28.10
N TRP A 198 -0.21 6.97 28.24
CA TRP A 198 0.96 7.54 27.58
C TRP A 198 0.80 7.52 26.05
N ARG A 199 0.38 6.38 25.48
CA ARG A 199 0.10 6.26 24.04
C ARG A 199 -0.93 7.30 23.58
N PHE A 200 -2.03 7.45 24.30
CA PHE A 200 -3.07 8.43 23.95
C PHE A 200 -2.56 9.87 23.94
N GLN A 201 -1.69 10.22 24.88
CA GLN A 201 -1.16 11.58 25.02
C GLN A 201 -0.07 11.90 24.00
N TYR A 202 0.78 10.93 23.66
CA TYR A 202 2.01 11.19 22.92
C TYR A 202 2.08 10.50 21.55
N GLU A 203 1.55 9.28 21.41
CA GLU A 203 1.71 8.50 20.17
C GLU A 203 0.48 8.52 19.28
N VAL A 204 -0.74 8.44 19.82
CA VAL A 204 -1.95 8.20 19.00
C VAL A 204 -2.23 9.38 18.08
N LEU A 205 -2.17 10.62 18.60
CA LEU A 205 -2.43 11.81 17.78
C LEU A 205 -1.34 12.01 16.73
N ASP A 206 -0.07 11.85 17.11
CA ASP A 206 1.08 11.94 16.20
C ASP A 206 0.99 10.89 15.08
N SER A 207 0.70 9.64 15.45
CA SER A 207 0.51 8.53 14.49
C SER A 207 -0.65 8.81 13.54
N PHE A 208 -1.76 9.36 14.05
CA PHE A 208 -2.91 9.70 13.22
C PHE A 208 -2.58 10.80 12.20
N VAL A 209 -1.89 11.86 12.63
CA VAL A 209 -1.43 12.94 11.73
C VAL A 209 -0.45 12.39 10.70
N ASN A 210 0.51 11.54 11.12
CA ASN A 210 1.45 10.89 10.22
C ASN A 210 0.74 10.04 9.17
N GLN A 211 -0.26 9.25 9.57
CA GLN A 211 -1.08 8.48 8.64
C GLN A 211 -1.79 9.38 7.61
N LEU A 212 -2.38 10.51 8.03
CA LEU A 212 -3.01 11.46 7.11
C LEU A 212 -2.04 12.02 6.08
N VAL A 213 -0.80 12.30 6.48
CA VAL A 213 0.26 12.76 5.57
C VAL A 213 0.66 11.69 4.57
N VAL A 214 0.69 10.42 4.97
CA VAL A 214 1.12 9.29 4.12
C VAL A 214 0.00 8.76 3.21
N ILE A 215 -1.28 9.01 3.54
CA ILE A 215 -2.45 8.55 2.76
C ILE A 215 -2.35 8.88 1.26
N PRO A 216 -2.00 10.09 0.81
CA PRO A 216 -1.88 10.40 -0.62
C PRO A 216 -0.92 9.46 -1.36
N ASN A 217 0.23 9.14 -0.76
CA ASN A 217 1.20 8.21 -1.36
C ASN A 217 0.62 6.79 -1.50
N ILE A 218 0.07 6.27 -0.39
CA ILE A 218 -0.52 4.92 -0.36
C ILE A 218 -1.70 4.83 -1.32
N LEU A 219 -2.59 5.84 -1.32
CA LEU A 219 -3.71 5.93 -2.25
C LEU A 219 -3.22 5.99 -3.69
N GLY A 220 -2.18 6.76 -4.00
CA GLY A 220 -1.63 6.82 -5.35
C GLY A 220 -1.14 5.46 -5.85
N LEU A 221 -0.37 4.73 -5.03
CA LEU A 221 0.09 3.37 -5.33
C LEU A 221 -1.07 2.37 -5.46
N PHE A 222 -2.07 2.52 -4.60
CA PHE A 222 -3.30 1.73 -4.63
C PHE A 222 -4.08 1.96 -5.94
N LEU A 223 -4.18 3.21 -6.40
CA LEU A 223 -4.83 3.56 -7.67
C LEU A 223 -4.05 2.97 -8.86
N LEU A 224 -2.72 2.96 -8.83
CA LEU A 224 -1.93 2.27 -9.85
C LEU A 224 -2.19 0.75 -9.85
N GLY A 225 -2.39 0.15 -8.67
CA GLY A 225 -2.84 -1.24 -8.54
C GLY A 225 -4.23 -1.48 -9.13
N LEU A 226 -5.19 -0.59 -8.85
CA LEU A 226 -6.53 -0.62 -9.42
C LEU A 226 -6.48 -0.48 -10.96
N TYR A 227 -5.65 0.42 -11.47
CA TYR A 227 -5.41 0.59 -12.90
C TYR A 227 -4.87 -0.70 -13.53
N ALA A 228 -3.85 -1.31 -12.94
CA ALA A 228 -3.27 -2.58 -13.41
C ALA A 228 -4.30 -3.73 -13.43
N GLY A 229 -5.19 -3.77 -12.42
CA GLY A 229 -6.32 -4.68 -12.40
C GLY A 229 -7.27 -4.43 -13.57
N LYS A 230 -7.61 -3.16 -13.83
CA LYS A 230 -8.59 -2.76 -14.85
C LYS A 230 -8.12 -3.00 -16.29
N ILE A 231 -6.82 -2.87 -16.56
CA ILE A 231 -6.24 -3.20 -17.88
C ILE A 231 -6.00 -4.70 -18.08
N GLY A 232 -6.27 -5.54 -17.06
CA GLY A 232 -6.15 -6.99 -17.17
C GLY A 232 -4.72 -7.52 -17.15
N LEU A 233 -3.75 -6.77 -16.60
CA LEU A 233 -2.32 -7.11 -16.62
C LEU A 233 -2.03 -8.56 -16.15
N PHE A 234 -2.73 -9.02 -15.12
CA PHE A 234 -2.55 -10.35 -14.55
C PHE A 234 -3.36 -11.45 -15.24
N LEU A 235 -4.41 -11.09 -15.98
CA LEU A 235 -5.22 -12.04 -16.75
C LEU A 235 -4.50 -12.41 -18.06
N GLN A 236 -3.82 -11.46 -18.69
CA GLN A 236 -3.01 -11.69 -19.90
C GLN A 236 -1.80 -12.62 -19.67
N CYS A 237 -1.13 -12.52 -18.51
CA CYS A 237 0.03 -13.36 -18.21
C CYS A 237 -0.33 -14.86 -18.09
N SER A 238 -1.49 -15.18 -17.50
CA SER A 238 -1.96 -16.57 -17.39
C SER A 238 -2.22 -17.23 -18.75
N PHE A 239 -2.69 -16.44 -19.72
CA PHE A 239 -2.92 -16.90 -21.09
C PHE A 239 -1.61 -17.20 -21.82
N LEU A 240 -0.59 -16.37 -21.65
CA LEU A 240 0.75 -16.58 -22.22
C LEU A 240 1.45 -17.81 -21.63
N SER A 241 1.30 -18.05 -20.32
CA SER A 241 1.83 -19.26 -19.67
C SER A 241 1.13 -20.53 -20.13
N SER A 242 -0.20 -20.49 -20.34
CA SER A 242 -0.96 -21.62 -20.90
C SER A 242 -0.63 -21.89 -22.37
N ALA A 243 -0.31 -20.86 -23.14
CA ALA A 243 0.08 -20.97 -24.55
C ALA A 243 1.52 -21.48 -24.76
N ALA A 244 2.39 -21.34 -23.74
CA ALA A 244 3.77 -21.81 -23.76
C ALA A 244 3.97 -23.23 -23.22
N SER A 245 2.88 -23.93 -22.83
CA SER A 245 2.95 -25.34 -22.44
C SER A 245 3.13 -26.23 -23.69
N PRO A 246 4.13 -27.15 -23.75
CA PRO A 246 4.39 -27.99 -24.93
C PRO A 246 3.31 -29.04 -25.23
N ASN A 247 2.24 -29.10 -24.41
CA ASN A 247 1.27 -30.20 -24.40
C ASN A 247 -0.18 -29.76 -24.64
N SER A 248 -0.41 -28.61 -25.27
CA SER A 248 -1.72 -28.33 -25.86
C SER A 248 -1.83 -29.08 -27.18
N ASN A 249 -2.51 -30.23 -27.16
CA ASN A 249 -2.96 -30.91 -28.36
C ASN A 249 -3.61 -29.89 -29.30
N MET A 250 -2.97 -29.68 -30.44
CA MET A 250 -3.46 -28.87 -31.55
C MET A 250 -4.64 -29.59 -32.20
N ASP A 251 -5.82 -29.47 -31.61
CA ASP A 251 -7.06 -29.67 -32.36
C ASP A 251 -7.21 -28.46 -33.27
N GLY A 252 -6.89 -28.66 -34.55
CA GLY A 252 -6.81 -27.65 -35.62
C GLY A 252 -8.13 -26.94 -35.93
N ARG A 253 -8.65 -26.16 -34.99
CA ARG A 253 -9.65 -25.13 -35.24
C ARG A 253 -8.99 -23.76 -35.15
N PRO A 254 -9.23 -22.87 -36.13
CA PRO A 254 -8.70 -21.51 -36.06
C PRO A 254 -9.35 -20.81 -34.87
N PHE A 255 -8.57 -20.55 -33.82
CA PHE A 255 -8.99 -19.68 -32.72
C PHE A 255 -8.96 -18.24 -33.25
N SER A 256 -10.11 -17.76 -33.69
CA SER A 256 -10.30 -16.36 -34.06
C SER A 256 -10.16 -15.46 -32.82
N PRO A 257 -9.38 -14.37 -32.90
CA PRO A 257 -9.35 -13.37 -31.85
C PRO A 257 -10.65 -12.57 -31.94
N PHE A 258 -11.26 -12.26 -30.80
CA PHE A 258 -12.55 -11.56 -30.68
C PHE A 258 -13.76 -12.34 -31.19
N LEU A 259 -14.54 -12.96 -30.29
CA LEU A 259 -16.00 -13.00 -30.41
C LEU A 259 -16.63 -13.48 -29.11
N ASN A 260 -17.04 -12.53 -28.26
CA ASN A 260 -18.34 -12.50 -27.58
C ASN A 260 -18.36 -11.35 -26.58
N CYS A 261 -18.40 -10.15 -27.15
CA CYS A 261 -18.89 -8.96 -26.46
C CYS A 261 -20.42 -8.99 -26.59
N HIS A 262 -21.13 -9.59 -25.63
CA HIS A 262 -22.58 -9.48 -25.54
C HIS A 262 -22.96 -8.84 -24.20
N ASN A 263 -22.80 -7.52 -24.19
CA ASN A 263 -23.38 -6.47 -23.35
C ASN A 263 -22.31 -5.48 -22.91
N SER A 264 -22.12 -4.51 -23.81
CA SER A 264 -21.14 -3.44 -23.85
C SER A 264 -21.02 -2.63 -22.56
N PHE A 265 -19.78 -2.37 -22.13
CA PHE A 265 -19.24 -1.06 -21.77
C PHE A 265 -17.75 -1.25 -21.45
N ILE A 266 -16.88 -0.99 -22.43
CA ILE A 266 -15.56 -0.37 -22.28
C ILE A 266 -15.20 0.12 -23.68
N CYS A 267 -15.37 1.42 -23.89
CA CYS A 267 -14.78 2.13 -25.01
C CYS A 267 -13.48 2.75 -24.47
N GLY A 268 -12.35 2.35 -25.05
CA GLY A 268 -11.04 2.84 -24.64
C GLY A 268 -9.99 1.80 -24.98
N TRP A 269 -9.39 1.96 -26.17
CA TRP A 269 -8.44 1.06 -26.85
C TRP A 269 -9.11 -0.03 -27.70
N GLY A 270 -9.71 0.38 -28.83
CA GLY A 270 -10.27 -0.53 -29.81
C GLY A 270 -10.99 0.23 -30.91
N THR A 271 -10.26 0.73 -31.92
CA THR A 271 -10.88 1.01 -33.21
C THR A 271 -11.20 -0.32 -33.88
N CYS A 272 -12.49 -0.63 -33.98
CA CYS A 272 -13.13 -1.06 -35.21
C CYS A 272 -14.65 -0.82 -35.08
N CYS A 273 -15.10 0.27 -35.67
CA CYS A 273 -16.39 0.39 -36.38
C CYS A 273 -15.97 0.52 -37.87
N PRO A 274 -16.62 -0.07 -38.89
CA PRO A 274 -18.08 -0.08 -39.16
C PRO A 274 -18.58 -1.48 -39.62
N ILE A 275 -19.84 -1.81 -39.96
CA ILE A 275 -21.15 -1.16 -40.22
C ILE A 275 -22.19 -1.95 -39.40
#